data_AF-A0A7S1MXT4-F1
#
_entry.id   AF-A0A7S1MXT4-F1
#
_cell.length_a   1.000
_cell.length_b   1.000
_cell.length_c   1.000
_cell.angle_alpha   90.00
_cell.angle_beta   90.00
_cell.angle_gamma   90.00
#
_symmetry.space_group_name_H-M   'P 1'
#
loop_
_entity.id
_entity.type
_entity.pdbx_description
1 polymer ?
#
loop_
_entity_poly.entity_id
_entity_poly.type
_entity_poly.pdbx_seq_one_letter_code
_entity_poly.pdbx_strand_id
1 'polypeptide(L)'
;HGEAFIDTFTPFLESVGAMLMGRTTFDVVAAMEGSPWPYGDMPVFVATSRPLPPTASALPHVKAVGENVEDMLRSVRGAAGGKNVYVDGGALVRSCLEMGV
;
A
#
# COMPACT_ATOMS: atom_id res chain seq x y z
N HIS A 1 -34.24 -10.53 -2.23
CA HIS A 1 -33.30 -10.61 -1.10
C HIS A 1 -32.00 -9.97 -1.56
N GLY A 2 -31.78 -8.70 -1.20
CA GLY A 2 -30.51 -8.02 -1.46
C GLY A 2 -29.66 -8.18 -0.22
N GLU A 3 -28.63 -9.01 -0.30
CA GLU A 3 -27.61 -9.11 0.74
C GLU A 3 -27.00 -7.72 0.93
N ALA A 4 -27.10 -7.16 2.13
CA ALA A 4 -26.41 -5.92 2.45
C ALA A 4 -24.90 -6.18 2.35
N PHE A 5 -24.25 -5.60 1.35
CA PHE A 5 -22.80 -5.57 1.29
C PHE A 5 -22.30 -4.75 2.49
N ILE A 6 -21.83 -5.44 3.53
CA ILE A 6 -21.18 -4.78 4.66
C ILE A 6 -19.78 -4.39 4.17
N ASP A 7 -19.59 -3.10 3.92
CA ASP A 7 -18.28 -2.53 3.60
C ASP A 7 -17.40 -2.57 4.85
N THR A 8 -16.67 -3.67 5.00
CA THR A 8 -15.66 -3.86 6.06
C THR A 8 -14.30 -3.29 5.67
N PHE A 9 -14.11 -2.93 4.41
CA PHE A 9 -12.82 -2.50 3.87
C PHE A 9 -12.57 -1.02 4.15
N THR A 10 -13.58 -0.17 3.95
CA THR A 10 -13.46 1.28 4.23
C THR A 10 -13.15 1.57 5.71
N PRO A 11 -13.86 0.98 6.70
CA PRO A 11 -13.53 1.17 8.12
C PRO A 11 -12.14 0.65 8.49
N PHE A 12 -11.69 -0.43 7.85
CA PHE A 12 -10.34 -0.94 8.03
C PHE A 12 -9.30 0.06 7.53
N LEU A 13 -9.48 0.61 6.32
CA LEU A 13 -8.59 1.59 5.73
C LEU A 13 -8.49 2.89 6.56
N GLU A 14 -9.56 3.33 7.21
CA GLU A 14 -9.53 4.50 8.10
C GLU A 14 -8.59 4.32 9.32
N SER A 15 -8.41 3.07 9.76
CA SER A 15 -7.48 2.70 10.83
C SER A 15 -6.01 2.65 10.38
N VAL A 16 -5.77 2.67 9.07
CA VAL A 16 -4.44 2.58 8.46
C VAL A 16 -3.86 3.99 8.30
N GLY A 17 -2.62 4.17 8.73
CA GLY A 17 -1.88 5.42 8.53
C GLY A 17 -0.97 5.41 7.33
N ALA A 18 -0.51 4.23 6.90
CA ALA A 18 0.33 4.07 5.73
C ALA A 18 0.25 2.63 5.21
N MET A 19 0.48 2.47 3.91
CA MET A 19 0.45 1.18 3.23
C MET A 19 1.78 0.88 2.57
N LEU A 20 2.21 -0.37 2.66
CA LEU A 20 3.35 -0.92 1.93
C LEU A 20 2.83 -2.01 0.99
N MET A 21 2.92 -1.77 -0.32
CA MET A 21 2.46 -2.69 -1.35
C MET A 21 3.57 -3.20 -2.26
N GLY A 22 3.41 -4.41 -2.77
CA GLY A 22 4.26 -4.94 -3.84
C GLY A 22 4.03 -4.24 -5.18
N ARG A 23 5.04 -4.26 -6.05
CA ARG A 23 4.96 -3.68 -7.40
C ARG A 23 3.81 -4.22 -8.25
N THR A 24 3.58 -5.53 -8.22
CA THR A 24 2.52 -6.17 -9.01
C THR A 24 1.13 -5.66 -8.60
N THR A 25 0.89 -5.53 -7.29
CA THR A 25 -0.36 -4.97 -6.76
C THR A 25 -0.53 -3.53 -7.20
N PHE A 26 0.54 -2.72 -7.10
CA PHE A 26 0.54 -1.34 -7.58
C PHE A 26 0.14 -1.25 -9.04
N ASP A 27 0.75 -2.06 -9.92
CA ASP A 27 0.47 -2.02 -11.35
C ASP A 27 -0.99 -2.37 -11.68
N VAL A 28 -1.60 -3.31 -10.94
CA VAL A 28 -3.03 -3.65 -11.09
C VAL A 28 -3.92 -2.49 -10.68
N VAL A 29 -3.70 -1.90 -9.49
CA VAL A 29 -4.54 -0.79 -9.01
C VAL A 29 -4.36 0.45 -9.89
N ALA A 30 -3.14 0.75 -10.32
CA ALA A 30 -2.86 1.88 -11.21
C ALA A 30 -3.45 1.71 -12.62
N ALA A 31 -3.68 0.47 -13.06
CA ALA A 31 -4.31 0.16 -14.35
C ALA A 31 -5.85 0.12 -14.30
N MET A 32 -6.46 0.29 -13.12
CA MET A 32 -7.91 0.38 -13.00
C MET A 32 -8.41 1.72 -13.56
N GLU A 33 -8.79 1.72 -14.83
CA GLU A 33 -9.32 2.89 -15.51
C GLU A 33 -10.70 3.30 -14.96
N GLY A 34 -10.97 4.60 -14.92
CA GLY A 34 -12.29 5.15 -14.57
C GLY A 34 -12.59 5.28 -13.07
N SER A 35 -11.69 4.84 -12.18
CA SER A 35 -11.81 5.05 -10.74
C SER A 35 -10.76 6.06 -10.25
N PRO A 36 -11.11 6.98 -9.34
CA PRO A 36 -10.10 7.72 -8.59
C PRO A 36 -9.20 6.74 -7.82
N TRP A 37 -7.98 7.18 -7.53
CA TRP A 37 -7.05 6.42 -6.70
C TRP A 37 -7.72 6.02 -5.37
N PRO A 38 -7.85 4.71 -5.08
CA PRO A 38 -8.75 4.24 -4.02
C PRO A 38 -8.25 4.56 -2.61
N TYR A 39 -6.98 4.91 -2.46
CA TYR A 39 -6.36 5.18 -1.16
C TYR A 39 -6.26 6.66 -0.81
N GLY A 40 -6.77 7.56 -1.67
CA GLY A 40 -6.78 9.01 -1.42
C GLY A 40 -5.41 9.56 -1.00
N ASP A 41 -5.39 10.25 0.14
CA ASP A 41 -4.19 10.89 0.69
C ASP A 41 -3.32 9.97 1.56
N MET A 42 -3.72 8.70 1.74
CA MET A 42 -2.95 7.75 2.53
C MET A 42 -1.56 7.54 1.90
N PRO A 43 -0.46 7.68 2.67
CA PRO A 43 0.87 7.34 2.20
C PRO A 43 0.97 5.89 1.71
N VAL A 44 1.37 5.71 0.46
CA VAL A 44 1.57 4.40 -0.18
C VAL A 44 3.03 4.24 -0.59
N PHE A 45 3.62 3.15 -0.13
CA PHE A 45 5.00 2.77 -0.38
C PHE A 45 4.98 1.55 -1.29
N VAL A 46 5.64 1.63 -2.44
CA VAL A 46 5.70 0.53 -3.42
C VAL A 46 7.06 -0.13 -3.32
N ALA A 47 7.11 -1.37 -2.84
CA ALA A 47 8.32 -2.17 -2.76
C ALA A 47 8.80 -2.57 -4.16
N THR A 48 9.82 -1.86 -4.67
CA THR A 48 10.36 -2.09 -6.02
C THR A 48 11.75 -1.48 -6.20
N SER A 49 12.60 -2.17 -6.95
CA SER A 49 13.87 -1.64 -7.48
C SER A 49 13.71 -0.87 -8.79
N ARG A 50 12.50 -0.84 -9.39
CA ARG A 50 12.22 -0.18 -10.67
C ARG A 50 11.50 1.16 -10.45
N PRO A 51 11.79 2.20 -11.26
CA PRO A 51 11.03 3.44 -11.23
C PRO A 51 9.52 3.22 -11.38
N LEU A 52 8.72 4.02 -10.68
CA LEU A 52 7.27 4.04 -10.91
C LEU A 52 6.97 4.66 -12.28
N PRO A 53 5.88 4.24 -12.95
CA PRO A 53 5.50 4.82 -14.22
C PRO A 53 5.13 6.30 -14.03
N PRO A 54 5.22 7.15 -15.07
CA PRO A 54 4.91 8.58 -14.96
C PRO A 54 3.49 8.87 -14.45
N THR A 55 2.54 7.97 -14.68
CA THR A 55 1.17 8.06 -14.15
C THR A 55 1.14 8.02 -12.62
N ALA A 56 2.09 7.35 -11.98
CA ALA A 56 2.25 7.34 -10.53
C ALA A 56 2.76 8.69 -9.99
N SER A 57 3.49 9.47 -10.79
CA SER A 57 3.96 10.80 -10.38
C SER A 57 2.83 11.80 -10.15
N ALA A 58 1.63 11.51 -10.66
CA ALA A 58 0.41 12.28 -10.37
C ALA A 58 -0.19 11.94 -9.00
N LEU A 59 0.31 10.91 -8.31
CA LEU A 59 -0.14 10.47 -6.99
C LEU A 59 0.86 10.97 -5.93
N PRO A 60 0.62 12.14 -5.29
CA PRO A 60 1.61 12.79 -4.43
C PRO A 60 1.97 11.97 -3.18
N HIS A 61 1.12 11.01 -2.82
CA HIS A 61 1.29 10.16 -1.65
C HIS A 61 1.88 8.78 -1.98
N VAL A 62 2.22 8.51 -3.24
CA VAL A 62 2.80 7.24 -3.68
C VAL A 62 4.29 7.40 -3.93
N LYS A 63 5.12 6.50 -3.37
CA LYS A 63 6.56 6.47 -3.66
C LYS A 63 7.13 5.06 -3.70
N ALA A 64 8.15 4.86 -4.52
CA ALA A 64 8.92 3.63 -4.51
C ALA A 64 9.83 3.56 -3.28
N VAL A 65 9.94 2.37 -2.70
CA VAL A 65 10.94 2.00 -1.71
C VAL A 65 11.67 0.75 -2.17
N GLY A 66 12.97 0.69 -1.87
CA GLY A 66 13.86 -0.39 -2.31
C GLY A 66 13.55 -1.75 -1.66
N GLU A 67 14.45 -2.71 -1.81
CA GLU A 67 14.17 -4.11 -1.46
C GLU A 67 14.50 -4.47 0.01
N ASN A 68 15.18 -3.59 0.76
CA ASN A 68 15.45 -3.83 2.17
C ASN A 68 14.18 -3.65 3.01
N VAL A 69 13.66 -4.76 3.53
CA VAL A 69 12.39 -4.77 4.26
C VAL A 69 12.45 -3.98 5.57
N GLU A 70 13.57 -3.97 6.28
CA GLU A 70 13.70 -3.18 7.51
C GLU A 70 13.60 -1.68 7.22
N ASP A 71 14.25 -1.21 6.16
CA ASP A 71 14.20 0.20 5.76
C ASP A 71 12.82 0.58 5.23
N MET A 72 12.15 -0.33 4.49
CA MET A 72 10.77 -0.16 4.07
C MET A 72 9.83 -0.03 5.27
N LEU A 73 9.94 -0.95 6.24
CA LEU A 73 9.12 -0.97 7.44
C LEU A 73 9.36 0.29 8.30
N ARG A 74 10.61 0.75 8.43
CA ARG A 74 10.93 2.00 9.11
C ARG A 74 10.26 3.19 8.42
N SER A 75 10.34 3.24 7.09
CA SER A 75 9.80 4.33 6.28
C SER A 75 8.27 4.39 6.36
N VAL A 76 7.60 3.24 6.24
CA VAL A 76 6.13 3.16 6.30
C VAL A 76 5.62 3.44 7.71
N ARG A 77 6.29 2.93 8.76
CA ARG A 77 5.92 3.21 10.17
C ARG A 77 6.07 4.68 10.51
N GLY A 78 7.13 5.33 10.02
CA GLY A 78 7.33 6.78 10.21
C GLY A 78 6.21 7.61 9.58
N ALA A 79 5.70 7.19 8.43
CA ALA A 79 4.58 7.86 7.76
C ALA A 79 3.21 7.51 8.34
N ALA A 80 3.08 6.38 9.04
CA ALA A 80 1.81 5.94 9.60
C ALA A 80 1.29 6.82 10.77
N GLY A 81 2.13 7.70 11.32
CA GLY A 81 1.69 8.66 12.34
C GLY A 81 1.11 8.01 13.60
N GLY A 82 1.60 6.81 13.97
CA GLY A 82 1.09 6.05 15.11
C GLY A 82 -0.15 5.19 14.84
N LYS A 83 -0.67 5.19 13.60
CA LYS A 83 -1.74 4.27 13.16
C LYS A 83 -1.18 2.95 12.62
N ASN A 84 -2.07 2.04 12.22
CA ASN A 84 -1.71 0.74 11.67
C ASN A 84 -0.99 0.87 10.32
N VAL A 85 -0.08 -0.06 10.05
CA VAL A 85 0.53 -0.24 8.73
C VAL A 85 -0.18 -1.38 8.03
N TYR A 86 -0.67 -1.14 6.82
CA TYR A 86 -1.22 -2.18 5.97
C TYR A 86 -0.15 -2.69 5.00
N VAL A 87 0.07 -4.00 5.01
CA VAL A 87 1.01 -4.68 4.12
C VAL A 87 0.22 -5.47 3.08
N ASP A 88 0.39 -5.13 1.81
CA ASP A 88 -0.33 -5.76 0.71
C ASP A 88 0.64 -6.36 -0.34
N GLY A 89 0.49 -7.65 -0.63
CA GLY A 89 1.32 -8.39 -1.57
C GLY A 89 1.96 -9.63 -0.94
N GLY A 90 1.62 -10.80 -1.49
CA GLY A 90 2.00 -12.10 -0.91
C GLY A 90 3.51 -12.33 -0.78
N ALA A 91 4.34 -11.74 -1.64
CA ALA A 91 5.79 -11.79 -1.50
C ALA A 91 6.27 -11.01 -0.27
N LEU A 92 5.66 -9.86 0.01
CA LEU A 92 6.02 -9.00 1.12
C LEU A 92 5.50 -9.55 2.45
N VAL A 93 4.29 -10.09 2.45
CA VAL A 93 3.73 -10.83 3.60
C VAL A 93 4.63 -12.03 3.95
N ARG A 94 5.12 -12.78 2.95
CA ARG A 94 6.07 -13.87 3.17
C ARG A 94 7.37 -13.38 3.82
N SER A 95 7.97 -12.30 3.30
CA SER A 95 9.19 -11.74 3.89
C SER A 95 8.98 -11.19 5.30
N CYS A 96 7.81 -10.62 5.61
CA CYS A 96 7.48 -10.19 6.97
C CYS A 96 7.35 -11.38 7.92
N LEU A 97 6.64 -12.45 7.51
CA LEU A 97 6.50 -13.67 8.29
C LEU A 97 7.84 -14.36 8.57
N GLU A 98 8.75 -14.38 7.59
CA GLU A 98 10.11 -14.92 7.76
C GLU A 98 10.96 -14.14 8.77
N MET A 99 10.66 -12.85 8.99
CA MET A 99 11.34 -12.00 9.98
C MET A 99 10.62 -11.93 11.34
N GLY A 100 9.45 -12.56 11.47
CA GLY A 100 8.68 -12.57 12.73
C GLY A 100 8.02 -11.24 13.10
N VAL A 101 7.67 -10.42 12.10
CA VAL A 101 6.95 -9.13 12.26
C VAL A 101 5.49 -9.20 11.88
#